data_AF-A0A645E2B3-F1
#
_entry.id   AF-A0A645E2B3-F1
#
_cell.length_a   1.000
_cell.length_b   1.000
_cell.length_c   1.000
_cell.angle_alpha   90.00
_cell.angle_beta   90.00
_cell.angle_gamma   90.00
#
_symmetry.space_group_name_H-M   'P 1'
#
loop_
_entity.id
_entity.type
_entity.pdbx_description
1 polymer ?
#
loop_
_entity_poly.entity_id
_entity_poly.type
_entity_poly.pdbx_seq_one_letter_code
_entity_poly.pdbx_strand_id
1 'polypeptide(L)'
;MSASRPGARRESLDAYIRRLEKLEEVAKSFKGVSKAFAIQAGREVRVVVSPNVTDEGVVYKIAYDIARKIEEEMKYPGQIKVTVTREVRATEYAK
;
A
#
# COMPACT_ATOMS: atom_id res chain seq x y z
N MET A 1 33.35 -6.76 12.29
CA MET A 1 33.85 -6.13 11.04
C MET A 1 33.00 -6.72 9.92
N SER A 2 32.21 -6.00 9.12
CA SER A 2 32.55 -4.80 8.37
C SER A 2 31.29 -4.00 8.04
N ALA A 3 31.17 -2.81 8.62
CA ALA A 3 30.59 -1.71 7.88
C ALA A 3 31.62 -1.27 6.83
N SER A 4 31.15 -0.62 5.76
CA SER A 4 31.97 0.15 4.80
C SER A 4 32.30 -0.55 3.47
N ARG A 5 31.26 -0.90 2.72
CA ARG A 5 31.21 -0.55 1.29
C ARG A 5 30.23 0.62 1.14
N PRO A 6 30.68 1.83 0.76
CA PRO A 6 29.81 3.01 0.63
C PRO A 6 28.63 2.83 -0.36
N GLY A 7 28.69 1.83 -1.24
CA GLY A 7 27.61 1.48 -2.19
C GLY A 7 26.56 0.50 -1.66
N ALA A 8 26.95 -0.48 -0.84
CA ALA A 8 26.06 -1.59 -0.45
C ALA A 8 24.85 -1.17 0.39
N ARG A 9 24.96 -0.04 1.11
CA ARG A 9 23.87 0.54 1.92
C ARG A 9 22.93 1.44 1.10
N ARG A 10 23.42 2.03 -0.01
CA ARG A 10 22.61 2.83 -0.93
C ARG A 10 21.75 1.95 -1.83
N GLU A 11 22.33 0.88 -2.40
CA GLU A 11 21.57 -0.10 -3.21
C GLU A 11 20.42 -0.75 -2.44
N SER A 12 20.62 -1.04 -1.16
CA SER A 12 19.60 -1.69 -0.33
C SER A 12 18.47 -0.74 0.10
N LEU A 13 18.74 0.55 0.26
CA LEU A 13 17.70 1.57 0.50
C LEU A 13 16.87 1.84 -0.76
N ASP A 14 17.51 1.95 -1.92
CA ASP A 14 16.81 2.17 -3.20
C ASP A 14 15.89 0.99 -3.53
N ALA A 15 16.39 -0.24 -3.38
CA ALA A 15 15.61 -1.46 -3.56
C ALA A 15 14.47 -1.62 -2.53
N TYR A 16 14.58 -0.98 -1.37
CA TYR A 16 13.52 -0.96 -0.37
C TYR A 16 12.44 0.08 -0.70
N ILE A 17 12.83 1.29 -1.11
CA ILE A 17 11.90 2.34 -1.55
C ILE A 17 11.09 1.85 -2.76
N ARG A 18 11.77 1.31 -3.79
CA ARG A 18 11.11 0.74 -4.98
C ARG A 18 10.10 -0.36 -4.64
N ARG A 19 10.35 -1.12 -3.57
CA ARG A 19 9.39 -2.14 -3.09
C ARG A 19 8.15 -1.52 -2.49
N LEU A 20 8.31 -0.48 -1.67
CA LEU A 20 7.16 0.24 -1.08
C LEU A 20 6.33 0.91 -2.18
N GLU A 21 6.99 1.58 -3.13
CA GLU A 21 6.31 2.20 -4.27
C GLU A 21 5.53 1.17 -5.07
N LYS A 22 6.13 0.01 -5.34
CA LYS A 22 5.44 -1.07 -6.06
C LYS A 22 4.22 -1.61 -5.31
N LEU A 23 4.27 -1.74 -3.98
CA LEU A 23 3.10 -2.11 -3.18
C LEU A 23 1.96 -1.08 -3.31
N GLU A 24 2.32 0.20 -3.29
CA GLU A 24 1.36 1.30 -3.46
C GLU A 24 0.78 1.33 -4.88
N GLU A 25 1.59 1.10 -5.90
CA GLU A 25 1.17 1.04 -7.30
C GLU A 25 0.20 -0.12 -7.55
N VAL A 26 0.52 -1.31 -7.06
CA VAL A 26 -0.35 -2.49 -7.16
C VAL A 26 -1.71 -2.16 -6.54
N ALA A 27 -1.74 -1.62 -5.32
CA ALA A 27 -2.98 -1.25 -4.66
C ALA A 27 -3.75 -0.12 -5.37
N LYS A 28 -3.06 0.90 -5.91
CA LYS A 28 -3.67 2.00 -6.68
C LYS A 28 -4.25 1.55 -8.03
N SER A 29 -3.77 0.44 -8.60
CA SER A 29 -4.26 -0.06 -9.89
C SER A 29 -5.71 -0.56 -9.86
N PHE A 30 -6.26 -0.80 -8.67
CA PHE A 30 -7.63 -1.29 -8.51
C PHE A 30 -8.67 -0.17 -8.67
N LYS A 31 -9.73 -0.47 -9.42
CA LYS A 31 -10.82 0.48 -9.66
C LYS A 31 -11.53 0.84 -8.35
N GLY A 32 -11.73 2.14 -8.12
CA GLY A 32 -12.39 2.65 -6.91
C GLY A 32 -11.43 2.95 -5.77
N VAL A 33 -10.14 2.61 -5.90
CA VAL A 33 -9.10 3.07 -4.98
C VAL A 33 -8.77 4.53 -5.29
N SER A 34 -8.89 5.40 -4.28
CA SER A 34 -8.51 6.80 -4.37
C SER A 34 -7.07 7.01 -3.94
N LYS A 35 -6.64 6.35 -2.86
CA LYS A 35 -5.28 6.44 -2.33
C LYS A 35 -4.84 5.09 -1.78
N ALA A 36 -3.55 4.79 -1.86
CA ALA A 36 -2.95 3.64 -1.19
C ALA A 36 -1.59 4.04 -0.62
N PHE A 37 -1.29 3.52 0.57
CA PHE A 37 -0.09 3.82 1.32
C PHE A 37 0.53 2.55 1.89
N ALA A 38 1.82 2.36 1.68
CA ALA A 38 2.58 1.31 2.35
C ALA A 38 3.12 1.86 3.68
N ILE A 39 2.65 1.31 4.79
CA ILE A 39 3.01 1.73 6.15
C ILE A 39 3.68 0.57 6.91
N GLN A 40 4.15 0.84 8.13
CA GLN A 40 4.85 -0.15 8.97
C GLN A 40 5.97 -0.89 8.24
N ALA A 41 6.83 -0.14 7.56
CA ALA A 41 7.93 -0.68 6.76
C ALA A 41 7.50 -1.68 5.67
N GLY A 42 6.32 -1.48 5.08
CA GLY A 42 5.78 -2.32 4.00
C GLY A 42 5.07 -3.59 4.47
N ARG A 43 4.83 -3.73 5.79
CA ARG A 43 4.05 -4.85 6.35
C ARG A 43 2.56 -4.57 6.42
N GLU A 44 2.14 -3.34 6.20
CA GLU A 44 0.73 -3.00 6.07
C GLU A 44 0.52 -2.05 4.89
N VAL A 45 -0.50 -2.33 4.09
CA VAL A 45 -0.95 -1.48 2.99
C VAL A 45 -2.33 -0.95 3.33
N ARG A 46 -2.43 0.37 3.47
CA ARG A 46 -3.68 1.06 3.78
C ARG A 46 -4.24 1.69 2.53
N VAL A 47 -5.47 1.33 2.21
CA VAL A 47 -6.13 1.69 0.97
C VAL A 47 -7.38 2.50 1.31
N VAL A 48 -7.52 3.65 0.66
CA VAL A 48 -8.69 4.51 0.78
C VAL A 48 -9.47 4.41 -0.52
N VAL A 49 -10.72 3.98 -0.43
CA VAL A 49 -11.63 3.91 -1.59
C VAL A 49 -12.52 5.13 -1.66
N SER A 50 -12.94 5.48 -2.88
CA SER A 50 -13.86 6.59 -3.12
C SER A 50 -15.21 6.36 -2.42
N PRO A 51 -15.86 7.42 -1.92
CA PRO A 51 -17.17 7.32 -1.28
C PRO A 51 -18.29 6.90 -2.24
N ASN A 52 -18.06 7.00 -3.55
CA ASN A 52 -18.97 6.50 -4.58
C ASN A 52 -19.08 4.97 -4.61
N VAL A 53 -18.21 4.24 -3.89
CA VAL A 53 -18.39 2.81 -3.63
C VAL A 53 -19.43 2.65 -2.53
N THR A 54 -20.69 2.46 -2.93
CA THR A 54 -21.82 2.35 -2.02
C THR A 54 -21.98 0.94 -1.43
N ASP A 55 -21.54 -0.08 -2.17
CA ASP A 55 -21.63 -1.49 -1.78
C ASP A 55 -20.47 -1.92 -0.87
N GLU A 56 -20.79 -2.46 0.31
CA GLU A 56 -19.79 -2.92 1.28
C GLU A 56 -19.05 -4.18 0.80
N GLY A 57 -19.73 -5.07 0.09
CA GLY A 57 -19.14 -6.29 -0.49
C GLY A 57 -18.00 -5.97 -1.45
N VAL A 58 -18.12 -4.88 -2.21
CA VAL A 58 -17.04 -4.37 -3.07
C VAL A 58 -15.82 -3.96 -2.25
N VAL A 59 -16.00 -3.36 -1.06
CA VAL A 59 -14.88 -2.97 -0.19
C VAL A 59 -14.10 -4.20 0.29
N TYR A 60 -14.82 -5.23 0.76
CA TYR A 60 -14.19 -6.49 1.16
C TYR A 60 -13.50 -7.20 0.00
N LYS A 61 -14.13 -7.18 -1.19
CA LYS A 61 -13.55 -7.78 -2.39
C LYS A 61 -12.27 -7.07 -2.83
N ILE A 62 -12.24 -5.73 -2.80
CA ILE A 62 -11.03 -4.95 -3.09
C ILE A 62 -9.90 -5.32 -2.11
N ALA A 63 -10.21 -5.47 -0.82
CA ALA A 63 -9.20 -5.87 0.17
C ALA A 63 -8.61 -7.25 -0.16
N TYR A 64 -9.47 -8.21 -0.50
CA TYR A 64 -9.09 -9.56 -0.88
C TYR A 64 -8.25 -9.59 -2.16
N ASP A 65 -8.72 -8.92 -3.21
CA ASP A 65 -8.06 -8.92 -4.52
C ASP A 65 -6.69 -8.23 -4.46
N ILE A 66 -6.56 -7.13 -3.70
CA ILE A 66 -5.27 -6.47 -3.47
C ILE A 66 -4.29 -7.41 -2.74
N ALA A 67 -4.75 -8.08 -1.68
CA ALA A 67 -3.91 -9.00 -0.92
C ALA A 67 -3.39 -10.15 -1.80
N ARG A 68 -4.26 -10.74 -2.64
CA ARG A 68 -3.89 -11.78 -3.60
C ARG A 68 -2.90 -11.28 -4.64
N LYS A 69 -3.13 -10.10 -5.20
CA LYS A 69 -2.24 -9.56 -6.23
C LYS A 69 -0.86 -9.22 -5.69
N ILE A 70 -0.77 -8.74 -4.44
CA ILE A 70 0.51 -8.52 -3.76
C ILE A 70 1.24 -9.86 -3.54
N GLU A 71 0.52 -10.91 -3.12
CA GLU A 71 1.06 -12.26 -2.93
C GLU A 71 1.63 -12.85 -4.25
N GLU A 72 0.95 -12.61 -5.38
CA GLU A 72 1.37 -13.09 -6.70
C GLU A 72 2.56 -12.31 -7.27
N GLU A 73 2.55 -10.98 -7.18
CA GLU A 73 3.55 -10.13 -7.83
C GLU A 73 4.82 -9.91 -7.00
N MET A 74 4.75 -10.08 -5.68
CA MET A 74 5.86 -9.78 -4.77
C MET A 74 6.14 -10.96 -3.84
N LYS A 75 7.34 -11.52 -3.94
CA LYS A 75 7.87 -12.43 -2.92
C LYS A 75 8.23 -11.64 -1.68
N TYR A 76 7.28 -11.48 -0.77
CA TYR A 76 7.49 -10.82 0.51
C TYR A 76 7.66 -11.87 1.63
N PRO A 77 8.74 -11.81 2.42
CA PRO A 77 8.87 -12.69 3.57
C PRO A 77 7.88 -12.27 4.67
N GLY A 78 6.91 -13.13 4.94
CA GLY A 78 5.89 -12.90 5.96
C GLY A 78 4.58 -12.39 5.39
N GLN A 79 3.68 -11.98 6.29
CA GLN A 79 2.34 -11.53 5.91
C GLN A 79 2.31 -10.00 5.75
N ILE A 80 1.59 -9.55 4.73
CA ILE A 80 1.25 -8.13 4.54
C ILE A 80 -0.23 -7.97 4.90
N LYS A 81 -0.50 -7.06 5.83
CA LYS A 81 -1.87 -6.71 6.19
C LYS A 81 -2.43 -5.70 5.18
N VAL A 82 -3.58 -5.98 4.58
CA VAL A 82 -4.27 -5.02 3.71
C VAL A 82 -5.50 -4.49 4.43
N THR A 83 -5.54 -3.18 4.63
CA THR A 83 -6.65 -2.49 5.29
C THR A 83 -7.32 -1.56 4.29
N VAL A 84 -8.58 -1.81 3.94
CA VAL A 84 -9.34 -0.93 3.05
C VAL A 84 -10.37 -0.14 3.87
N THR A 85 -10.40 1.17 3.66
CA THR A 85 -11.33 2.08 4.33
C THR A 85 -12.04 2.95 3.32
N ARG A 86 -13.36 3.08 3.43
CA ARG A 86 -14.15 4.09 2.71
C ARG A 86 -14.12 5.38 3.53
N GLU A 87 -13.61 6.46 2.95
CA GLU A 87 -13.48 7.76 3.64
C GLU A 87 -14.31 8.83 2.92
N VAL A 88 -15.06 9.62 3.70
CA VAL A 88 -15.58 10.92 3.29
C VAL A 88 -14.80 11.97 4.06
N ARG A 89 -14.19 12.92 3.35
CA ARG A 89 -13.41 14.00 3.95
C ARG A 89 -14.10 15.34 3.68
N ALA A 90 -14.44 16.05 4.75
CA ALA A 90 -14.86 17.45 4.71
C ALA A 90 -13.77 18.31 5.37
N THR A 91 -13.54 19.51 4.87
CA THR A 91 -12.51 20.42 5.42
C THR A 91 -13.04 21.84 5.34
N GLU A 92 -13.13 22.49 6.50
CA GLU A 92 -13.56 23.88 6.66
C GLU A 92 -12.44 24.67 7.33
N TYR A 93 -12.31 25.94 6.98
CA TYR A 93 -11.31 26.83 7.55
C TYR A 93 -12.02 27.98 8.26
N ALA A 94 -11.71 28.15 9.56
CA ALA A 94 -12.08 29.34 10.32
C ALA A 94 -10.91 30.34 10.29
N LYS A 95 -11.22 31.63 10.29
CA LYS A 95 -10.23 32.70 10.45
C LYS A 95 -10.13 33.13 11.90
#